data_AF-A0A956YRP2-F1
#
_entry.id   AF-A0A956YRP2-F1
#
_cell.length_a   1.000
_cell.length_b   1.000
_cell.length_c   1.000
_cell.angle_alpha   90.00
_cell.angle_beta   90.00
_cell.angle_gamma   90.00
#
_symmetry.space_group_name_H-M   'P 1'
#
loop_
_entity.id
_entity.type
_entity.pdbx_description
1 polymer ?
#
loop_
_entity_poly.entity_id
_entity_poly.type
_entity_poly.pdbx_seq_one_letter_code
_entity_poly.pdbx_strand_id
1 'polypeptide(L)'
;MTDFTIQLEKIAQAVGILQEKNVDMWLTFVRETEHNADPALPLISPSNVTWHTALIITRDGHKVAIAGRYEIVNFERMGIWDECIKYDQSIQPALIEVLDRLNPRQIAVNYSE
;
A
#
# COMPACT_ATOMS: atom_id res chain seq x y z
N MET A 1 18.54 10.33 -9.14
CA MET A 1 17.64 9.24 -8.71
C MET A 1 17.07 9.63 -7.36
N THR A 2 15.77 9.52 -7.18
CA THR A 2 15.13 9.74 -5.88
C THR A 2 15.55 8.61 -4.95
N ASP A 3 15.95 8.94 -3.71
CA ASP A 3 16.35 7.95 -2.70
C ASP A 3 15.10 7.44 -1.97
N PHE A 4 14.90 6.12 -1.98
CA PHE A 4 13.79 5.45 -1.30
C PHE A 4 14.25 4.47 -0.21
N THR A 5 15.48 4.64 0.31
CA THR A 5 16.08 3.76 1.31
C THR A 5 15.20 3.64 2.56
N ILE A 6 14.64 4.74 3.04
CA ILE A 6 13.74 4.73 4.20
C ILE A 6 12.49 3.89 3.92
N GLN A 7 11.86 4.04 2.75
CA GLN A 7 10.67 3.27 2.41
C GLN A 7 10.98 1.78 2.33
N LEU A 8 12.12 1.41 1.74
CA LEU A 8 12.57 0.02 1.71
C LEU A 8 12.75 -0.57 3.12
N GLU A 9 13.46 0.14 3.99
CA GLU A 9 13.68 -0.28 5.38
C GLU A 9 12.36 -0.40 6.16
N LYS A 10 11.45 0.55 5.98
CA LYS A 10 10.16 0.56 6.68
C LYS A 10 9.20 -0.51 6.18
N ILE A 11 9.20 -0.79 4.87
CA ILE A 11 8.44 -1.90 4.31
C ILE A 11 9.00 -3.24 4.81
N ALA A 12 10.32 -3.41 4.84
CA ALA A 12 10.94 -4.61 5.41
C ALA A 12 10.60 -4.78 6.90
N GLN A 13 10.60 -3.68 7.66
CA GLN A 13 10.16 -3.67 9.05
C GLN A 13 8.68 -4.07 9.18
N ALA A 14 7.80 -3.57 8.31
CA ALA A 14 6.39 -3.93 8.31
C ALA A 14 6.16 -5.43 8.07
N VAL A 15 6.90 -6.03 7.13
CA VAL A 15 6.88 -7.48 6.89
C VAL A 15 7.28 -8.24 8.16
N GLY A 16 8.35 -7.82 8.84
CA GLY A 16 8.79 -8.42 10.11
C GLY A 16 7.72 -8.33 11.21
N ILE A 17 7.02 -7.20 11.31
CA ILE A 17 5.92 -7.01 12.27
C ILE A 17 4.74 -7.94 11.93
N LEU A 18 4.36 -8.08 10.65
CA LEU A 18 3.30 -9.00 10.23
C LEU A 18 3.64 -10.45 10.61
N GLN A 19 4.90 -10.85 10.45
CA GLN A 19 5.40 -12.16 10.87
C GLN A 19 5.32 -12.33 12.39
N GLU A 20 5.79 -11.36 13.16
CA GLU A 20 5.74 -11.38 14.64
C GLU A 20 4.31 -11.48 15.17
N LYS A 21 3.38 -10.71 14.58
CA LYS A 21 1.97 -10.65 15.02
C LYS A 21 1.09 -11.74 14.42
N ASN A 22 1.63 -12.59 13.54
CA ASN A 22 0.87 -13.61 12.81
C ASN A 22 -0.34 -13.04 12.05
N VAL A 23 -0.16 -11.87 11.42
CA VAL A 23 -1.17 -11.21 10.57
C VAL A 23 -0.81 -11.45 9.11
N ASP A 24 -1.77 -11.73 8.24
CA ASP A 24 -1.48 -12.13 6.86
C ASP A 24 -1.09 -10.96 5.97
N MET A 25 -1.72 -9.80 6.15
CA MET A 25 -1.39 -8.58 5.42
C MET A 25 -1.71 -7.31 6.20
N TRP A 26 -1.02 -6.24 5.84
CA TRP A 26 -1.38 -4.87 6.18
C TRP A 26 -1.93 -4.18 4.92
N LEU A 27 -3.16 -3.68 5.02
CA LEU A 27 -3.82 -2.87 4.01
C LEU A 27 -3.83 -1.42 4.51
N THR A 28 -3.01 -0.57 3.91
CA THR A 28 -3.11 0.88 4.06
C THR A 28 -4.07 1.40 3.01
N PHE A 29 -5.28 1.76 3.42
CA PHE A 29 -6.32 2.33 2.57
C PHE A 29 -6.46 3.82 2.87
N VAL A 30 -6.17 4.66 1.88
CA VAL A 30 -6.13 6.11 2.05
C VAL A 30 -6.81 6.81 0.89
N ARG A 31 -7.36 8.00 1.18
CA ARG A 31 -7.78 9.00 0.19
C ARG A 31 -7.36 10.34 0.77
N GLU A 32 -6.16 10.80 0.43
CA GLU A 32 -5.63 12.00 1.08
C GLU A 32 -6.11 13.28 0.41
N THR A 33 -6.25 14.30 1.25
CA THR A 33 -6.15 15.70 0.89
C THR A 33 -4.96 16.28 1.66
N GLU A 34 -4.36 17.38 1.18
CA GLU A 34 -3.18 18.01 1.82
C GLU A 34 -3.35 18.34 3.32
N HIS A 35 -4.59 18.32 3.83
CA HIS A 35 -4.92 18.65 5.21
C HIS A 35 -5.14 17.43 6.12
N ASN A 36 -5.24 16.21 5.58
CA ASN A 36 -5.50 14.97 6.33
C ASN A 36 -4.65 13.82 5.76
N ALA A 37 -3.33 13.90 5.95
CA ALA A 37 -2.41 12.85 5.55
C ALA A 37 -2.34 11.73 6.60
N ASP A 38 -2.36 10.48 6.16
CA ASP A 38 -2.11 9.32 7.01
C ASP A 38 -0.64 9.35 7.47
N PRO A 39 -0.37 9.28 8.78
CA PRO A 39 0.98 9.44 9.31
C PRO A 39 1.93 8.30 8.88
N ALA A 40 1.40 7.15 8.48
CA ALA A 40 2.19 6.04 7.98
C ALA A 40 2.53 6.18 6.49
N LEU A 41 1.75 6.94 5.70
CA LEU A 41 1.94 7.03 4.25
C LEU A 41 3.35 7.47 3.85
N PRO A 42 3.98 8.51 4.44
CA PRO A 42 5.34 8.92 4.08
C PRO A 42 6.41 7.83 4.27
N LEU A 43 6.15 6.88 5.16
CA LEU A 43 7.06 5.77 5.46
C LEU A 43 7.02 4.67 4.38
N ILE A 44 5.96 4.61 3.58
CA ILE A 44 5.75 3.56 2.57
C ILE A 44 5.48 4.11 1.17
N SER A 45 5.27 5.42 1.03
CA SER A 45 5.02 6.14 -0.21
C SER A 45 5.48 7.61 -0.09
N PRO A 46 6.23 8.14 -1.07
CA PRO A 46 6.74 9.51 -1.05
C PRO A 46 5.74 10.57 -1.55
N SER A 47 4.56 10.15 -2.03
CA SER A 47 3.62 11.04 -2.73
C SER A 47 2.26 11.13 -2.05
N ASN A 48 1.73 12.36 -1.96
CA ASN A 48 0.31 12.60 -1.66
C ASN A 48 -0.55 11.87 -2.70
N VAL A 49 -1.56 11.13 -2.22
CA VAL A 49 -2.52 10.42 -3.07
C VAL A 49 -3.88 11.09 -2.97
N THR A 50 -4.35 11.62 -4.08
CA THR A 50 -5.63 12.32 -4.20
C THR A 50 -6.80 11.37 -4.45
N TRP A 51 -6.55 10.23 -5.09
CA TRP A 51 -7.56 9.19 -5.31
C TRP A 51 -7.46 8.11 -4.22
N HIS A 52 -8.50 7.28 -4.11
CA HIS A 52 -8.43 6.11 -3.24
C HIS A 52 -7.23 5.25 -3.65
N THR A 53 -6.37 4.96 -2.69
CA THR A 53 -5.17 4.15 -2.89
C THR A 53 -5.15 3.05 -1.85
N ALA A 54 -4.83 1.84 -2.28
CA ALA A 54 -4.61 0.68 -1.43
C ALA A 54 -3.16 0.23 -1.56
N LEU A 55 -2.43 0.26 -0.46
CA LEU A 55 -1.07 -0.26 -0.37
C LEU A 55 -1.11 -1.52 0.50
N ILE A 56 -0.78 -2.65 -0.10
CA ILE A 56 -0.89 -3.96 0.53
C ILE A 56 0.50 -4.55 0.69
N ILE A 57 0.86 -4.87 1.93
CA ILE A 57 2.10 -5.58 2.27
C ILE A 57 1.68 -6.88 2.95
N THR A 58 2.11 -8.00 2.39
CA THR A 58 1.82 -9.33 2.95
C THR A 58 2.96 -9.81 3.85
N ARG A 59 2.65 -10.76 4.72
CA ARG A 59 3.61 -11.38 5.65
C ARG A 59 4.77 -12.11 4.98
N ASP A 60 4.56 -12.64 3.78
CA ASP A 60 5.59 -13.29 2.96
C ASP A 60 6.40 -12.28 2.12
N GLY A 61 6.09 -10.98 2.23
CA GLY A 61 6.86 -9.90 1.62
C GLY A 61 6.39 -9.47 0.23
N HIS A 62 5.26 -9.99 -0.25
CA HIS A 62 4.62 -9.52 -1.47
C HIS A 62 3.95 -8.15 -1.26
N LYS A 63 4.07 -7.28 -2.26
CA LYS A 63 3.71 -5.86 -2.17
C LYS A 63 2.89 -5.45 -3.38
N VAL A 64 1.65 -5.02 -3.14
CA VAL A 64 0.73 -4.58 -4.20
C VAL A 64 0.32 -3.13 -3.95
N ALA A 65 0.49 -2.27 -4.95
CA ALA A 65 -0.04 -0.91 -4.96
C ALA A 65 -1.20 -0.81 -5.94
N ILE A 66 -2.35 -0.31 -5.47
CA ILE A 66 -3.53 -0.03 -6.31
C ILE A 66 -3.82 1.46 -6.21
N ALA A 67 -3.75 2.17 -7.32
CA ALA A 67 -3.93 3.62 -7.34
C ALA A 67 -4.60 4.09 -8.64
N GLY A 68 -5.08 5.34 -8.65
CA GLY A 68 -5.62 5.96 -9.84
C GLY A 68 -4.56 6.06 -10.95
N ARG A 69 -4.99 6.06 -12.22
CA ARG A 69 -4.10 6.10 -13.41
C ARG A 69 -2.91 7.06 -13.32
N TYR A 70 -3.10 8.23 -12.72
CA TYR A 70 -2.05 9.26 -12.64
C TYR A 70 -1.08 9.07 -11.46
N GLU A 71 -1.51 8.38 -10.42
CA GLU A 71 -0.74 8.17 -9.18
C GLU A 71 0.06 6.88 -9.24
N ILE A 72 -0.45 5.86 -9.92
CA ILE A 72 0.21 4.55 -10.03
C ILE A 72 1.64 4.66 -10.60
N VAL A 73 1.88 5.63 -11.48
CA VAL A 73 3.19 5.91 -12.08
C VAL A 73 4.24 6.26 -11.01
N ASN A 74 3.85 6.86 -9.89
CA ASN A 74 4.78 7.14 -8.79
C ASN A 74 5.25 5.84 -8.12
N PHE A 75 4.33 4.90 -7.90
CA PHE A 75 4.63 3.59 -7.32
C PHE A 75 5.46 2.71 -8.26
N GLU A 76 5.17 2.74 -9.57
CA GLU A 76 5.98 2.08 -10.60
C GLU A 76 7.42 2.63 -10.61
N ARG A 77 7.59 3.95 -10.52
CA ARG A 77 8.92 4.61 -10.48
C ARG A 77 9.72 4.30 -9.24
N MET A 78 9.07 4.00 -8.11
CA MET A 78 9.76 3.58 -6.89
C MET A 78 10.48 2.25 -7.11
N GLY A 79 9.92 1.35 -7.93
CA GLY A 79 10.46 0.01 -8.15
C GLY A 79 10.46 -0.87 -6.89
N ILE A 80 9.70 -0.47 -5.86
CA ILE A 80 9.59 -1.19 -4.59
C ILE A 80 8.42 -2.17 -4.60
N TRP A 81 7.33 -1.81 -5.28
CA TRP A 81 6.09 -2.60 -5.32
C TRP A 81 6.21 -3.71 -6.36
N ASP A 82 5.89 -4.94 -5.98
CA ASP A 82 6.00 -6.10 -6.87
C ASP A 82 4.90 -6.06 -7.95
N GLU A 83 3.76 -5.46 -7.61
CA GLU A 83 2.61 -5.30 -8.50
C GLU A 83 2.02 -3.89 -8.34
N CYS A 84 1.79 -3.23 -9.48
CA CYS A 84 1.17 -1.91 -9.56
C CYS A 84 -0.10 -2.00 -10.42
N ILE A 85 -1.28 -1.84 -9.81
CA ILE A 85 -2.58 -1.97 -10.46
C ILE A 85 -3.21 -0.59 -10.62
N LYS A 86 -3.51 -0.23 -11.86
CA LYS A 86 -4.18 1.03 -12.20
C LYS A 86 -5.69 0.88 -12.24
N TYR A 87 -6.41 1.93 -11.88
CA TYR A 87 -7.85 2.05 -12.16
C TYR A 87 -8.25 3.45 -12.65
N ASP A 88 -9.42 3.53 -13.29
CA ASP A 88 -9.97 4.76 -13.88
C ASP A 88 -11.27 5.26 -13.24
N GLN A 89 -12.11 4.35 -12.75
CA GLN A 89 -13.45 4.69 -12.24
C GLN A 89 -13.63 4.32 -10.76
N SER A 90 -13.17 3.14 -10.36
CA SER A 90 -13.29 2.66 -8.98
C SER A 90 -12.12 1.75 -8.64
N ILE A 91 -11.62 1.89 -7.41
CA ILE A 91 -10.62 0.99 -6.82
C ILE A 91 -11.21 -0.38 -6.46
N GLN A 92 -12.53 -0.45 -6.24
CA GLN A 92 -13.19 -1.61 -5.65
C GLN A 92 -12.96 -2.92 -6.43
N PRO A 93 -13.12 -2.98 -7.77
CA PRO A 93 -12.92 -4.22 -8.50
C PRO A 93 -11.49 -4.76 -8.36
N ALA A 94 -10.49 -3.88 -8.49
CA ALA A 94 -9.08 -4.23 -8.36
C ALA A 94 -8.75 -4.68 -6.93
N LEU A 95 -9.27 -3.98 -5.92
CA LEU A 95 -9.05 -4.36 -4.52
C LEU A 95 -9.66 -5.73 -4.19
N ILE A 96 -10.89 -5.99 -4.64
CA ILE A 96 -11.55 -7.29 -4.42
C ILE A 96 -10.77 -8.42 -5.11
N GLU A 97 -10.35 -8.24 -6.35
CA GLU A 97 -9.55 -9.24 -7.08
C GLU A 97 -8.25 -9.59 -6.34
N VAL A 98 -7.53 -8.58 -5.82
CA VAL A 98 -6.31 -8.79 -5.03
C VAL A 98 -6.62 -9.51 -3.72
N LEU A 99 -7.66 -9.11 -3.00
CA LEU A 99 -8.04 -9.75 -1.73
C LEU A 99 -8.48 -11.21 -1.95
N ASP A 100 -9.24 -11.50 -3.01
CA ASP A 100 -9.66 -12.85 -3.37
C ASP A 100 -8.45 -13.73 -3.75
N ARG A 101 -7.48 -13.16 -4.50
CA ARG A 101 -6.25 -13.87 -4.90
C ARG A 101 -5.33 -14.14 -3.71
N LEU A 102 -5.16 -13.18 -2.82
CA LEU A 102 -4.30 -13.31 -1.63
C LEU A 102 -4.97 -14.13 -0.52
N ASN A 103 -6.30 -14.14 -0.47
CA ASN A 103 -7.14 -14.89 0.46
C ASN A 103 -6.67 -14.83 1.94
N PRO A 104 -6.48 -13.63 2.51
CA PRO A 104 -6.03 -13.48 3.90
C PRO A 104 -7.08 -13.94 4.90
N ARG A 105 -6.63 -14.52 6.01
CA ARG A 105 -7.49 -14.76 7.18
C ARG A 105 -7.54 -13.54 8.09
N GLN A 106 -6.47 -12.75 8.14
CA GLN A 106 -6.39 -11.56 8.97
C GLN A 106 -5.75 -10.38 8.22
N ILE A 107 -6.44 -9.24 8.23
CA ILE A 107 -6.00 -7.99 7.61
C ILE A 107 -5.84 -6.94 8.72
N ALA A 108 -4.65 -6.36 8.85
CA ALA A 108 -4.47 -5.11 9.59
C ALA A 108 -4.84 -3.93 8.71
N VAL A 109 -5.54 -2.93 9.26
CA VAL A 109 -5.96 -1.72 8.54
C VAL A 109 -5.55 -0.46 9.30
N ASN A 110 -5.23 0.61 8.57
CA ASN A 110 -5.00 1.94 9.13
C ASN A 110 -6.34 2.62 9.44
N TYR A 111 -6.76 2.61 10.70
CA TYR A 111 -7.95 3.33 11.16
C TYR A 111 -7.61 4.22 12.36
N SER A 112 -8.30 5.36 12.46
CA SER A 112 -8.30 6.23 13.65
C SER A 112 -9.72 6.32 14.17
N GLU A 113 -9.88 6.27 15.49
CA GLU A 113 -11.09 6.71 16.18
C GLU A 113 -11.15 8.25 16.27
#